data_AF-A0A3C0ISP4-F1
#
_entry.id   AF-A0A3C0ISP4-F1
#
_cell.length_a   1.000
_cell.length_b   1.000
_cell.length_c   1.000
_cell.angle_alpha   90.00
_cell.angle_beta   90.00
_cell.angle_gamma   90.00
#
_symmetry.space_group_name_H-M   'P 1'
#
loop_
_entity.id
_entity.type
_entity.pdbx_description
1 polymer ?
#
loop_
_entity_poly.entity_id
_entity_poly.type
_entity_poly.pdbx_seq_one_letter_code
_entity_poly.pdbx_strand_id
1 'polypeptide(L)' 'MGADIRYGLATKVDFSGPTHKVQIDEEKWIEANAVIICTGASAKWLGLESEQRLNGFGVSACAVCDG' A
#
# COMPACT_ATOMS: atom_id res chain seq x y z
N MET A 1 24.74 1.93 -7.60
CA MET A 1 23.33 1.49 -7.76
C MET A 1 23.01 0.56 -6.62
N GLY A 2 21.80 0.57 -6.07
CA GLY A 2 21.37 -0.49 -5.17
C GLY A 2 20.38 -0.02 -4.11
N ALA A 3 19.10 -0.12 -4.41
CA ALA A 3 18.08 -0.23 -3.37
C ALA A 3 18.09 -1.68 -2.86
N ASP A 4 18.06 -1.87 -1.55
CA ASP A 4 17.81 -3.18 -0.94
C ASP A 4 16.29 -3.41 -0.90
N ILE A 5 15.80 -4.26 -1.80
CA ILE A 5 14.38 -4.59 -1.91
C ILE A 5 14.12 -5.84 -1.09
N ARG A 6 13.21 -5.72 -0.12
CA ARG A 6 12.80 -6.82 0.74
C ARG A 6 11.31 -7.02 0.61
N TYR A 7 10.90 -8.29 0.47
CA TYR A 7 9.50 -8.67 0.53
C TYR A 7 9.05 -8.80 1.98
N GLY A 8 7.83 -8.35 2.26
CA GLY A 8 7.21 -8.41 3.59
C GLY A 8 6.15 -7.32 3.73
N LEU A 9 5.22 -7.51 4.65
CA LEU A 9 4.19 -6.53 4.96
C LEU A 9 4.64 -5.66 6.14
N ALA A 10 4.64 -4.34 5.97
CA ALA A 10 4.79 -3.43 7.09
C ALA A 10 3.50 -3.42 7.92
N THR A 11 3.48 -4.12 9.05
CA THR A 11 2.26 -4.33 9.86
C THR A 11 2.10 -3.34 10.99
N LYS A 12 3.19 -2.76 11.50
CA LYS A 12 3.16 -1.77 12.59
C LYS A 12 4.30 -0.77 12.48
N VAL A 13 4.11 0.41 13.05
CA VAL A 13 5.15 1.44 13.17
C VAL A 13 5.22 1.99 14.59
N ASP A 14 6.41 2.42 14.99
CA ASP A 14 6.65 3.24 16.19
C ASP A 14 7.50 4.45 15.80
N PHE A 15 6.89 5.63 15.90
CA PHE A 15 7.49 6.94 15.59
C PHE A 15 7.61 7.82 16.82
N SER A 16 7.45 7.27 18.03
CA SER A 16 7.48 8.04 19.28
C SER A 16 8.86 8.61 19.63
N GLY A 17 9.93 7.98 19.12
CA GLY A 17 11.33 8.33 19.40
C GLY A 17 12.08 8.95 18.21
N PRO A 18 13.35 9.34 18.43
CA PRO A 18 14.21 9.91 17.39
C PRO A 18 14.59 8.89 16.30
N THR A 19 14.54 7.59 16.61
CA THR A 19 14.70 6.50 15.66
C THR A 19 13.33 5.90 15.37
N HIS A 20 12.96 5.84 14.10
CA HIS A 20 11.70 5.24 13.67
C HIS A 20 11.85 3.72 13.56
N LYS A 21 10.78 3.01 13.90
CA LYS A 21 10.74 1.54 13.81
C LYS A 21 9.56 1.10 12.97
N VAL A 22 9.79 0.11 12.10
CA VAL A 22 8.77 -0.53 11.27
C VAL A 22 8.82 -2.03 11.50
N GLN A 23 7.68 -2.63 11.85
CA GLN A 23 7.53 -4.07 12.01
C GLN A 23 7.17 -4.70 10.68
N ILE A 24 7.90 -5.74 10.29
CA ILE A 24 7.67 -6.53 9.09
C ILE A 24 7.13 -7.90 9.50
N ASP A 25 6.02 -8.30 8.88
CA ASP A 25 5.36 -9.60 9.07
C ASP A 25 5.08 -9.94 10.55
N GLU A 26 4.80 -8.91 11.37
CA GLU A 26 4.54 -9.04 12.83
C GLU A 26 5.72 -9.59 13.66
N GLU A 27 6.88 -9.80 13.07
CA GLU A 27 8.02 -10.44 13.74
C GLU A 27 9.23 -9.50 13.84
N LYS A 28 9.65 -8.94 12.70
CA LYS A 28 10.96 -8.28 12.59
C LYS A 28 10.84 -6.77 12.64
N TRP A 29 11.56 -6.13 13.56
CA TRP A 29 11.68 -4.67 13.59
C TRP A 29 12.87 -4.19 12.76
N ILE A 30 12.62 -3.20 11.92
CA ILE A 30 13.62 -2.47 11.15
C ILE A 30 13.66 -1.04 11.68
N GLU A 31 14.86 -0.55 11.94
CA GLU A 31 15.10 0.82 12.40
C GLU A 31 15.55 1.71 11.25
N ALA A 32 15.07 2.96 11.24
CA ALA A 32 15.44 3.96 10.25
C ALA A 32 15.42 5.37 10.84
N ASN A 33 16.28 6.25 10.32
CA ASN A 33 16.27 7.68 10.67
C ASN A 33 15.11 8.43 9.98
N ALA A 34 14.61 7.89 8.86
CA ALA A 34 13.51 8.45 8.09
C ALA A 34 12.69 7.31 7.49
N VAL A 35 11.37 7.50 7.42
CA VAL A 35 10.43 6.54 6.81
C VAL A 35 9.58 7.29 5.78
N ILE A 36 9.53 6.79 4.56
CA ILE A 36 8.68 7.33 3.48
C ILE A 36 7.55 6.33 3.23
N ILE A 37 6.31 6.75 3.44
CA ILE A 37 5.12 5.89 3.29
C ILE A 37 4.56 6.03 1.88
N CYS A 38 4.67 4.96 1.10
CA CYS A 38 4.19 4.88 -0.29
C CYS A 38 3.19 3.72 -0.47
N THR A 39 2.33 3.46 0.52
CA THR A 39 1.40 2.30 0.53
C THR A 39 0.22 2.42 -0.45
N GLY A 40 0.10 3.56 -1.13
CA GLY A 40 -0.99 3.83 -2.07
C GLY A 40 -2.36 3.95 -1.41
N ALA A 41 -3.39 3.88 -2.24
CA ALA A 41 -4.80 3.83 -1.87
C ALA A 41 -5.56 3.00 -2.90
N SER A 42 -6.71 2.45 -2.51
CA SER A 42 -7.57 1.65 -3.38
C SER A 42 -8.88 2.37 -3.67
N ALA A 43 -9.43 2.18 -4.88
CA ALA A 43 -10.75 2.68 -5.23
C ALA A 43 -11.84 2.07 -4.34
N LYS A 44 -12.84 2.88 -3.98
CA LYS A 44 -14.04 2.40 -3.29
C LYS A 44 -15.04 1.90 -4.32
N TRP A 45 -15.38 0.62 -4.24
CA TRP A 45 -16.38 -0.03 -5.09
C TRP A 45 -17.71 -0.15 -4.34
N LEU A 46 -18.83 -0.26 -5.07
CA LEU A 46 -20.16 -0.43 -4.46
C LEU A 46 -20.40 -1.87 -3.96
N GLY A 47 -19.57 -2.83 -4.40
CA GLY A 47 -19.64 -4.23 -4.00
C GLY A 47 -20.65 -5.04 -4.80
N LEU A 48 -20.97 -4.59 -6.02
CA LEU A 48 -21.92 -5.29 -6.89
C LEU A 48 -21.22 -6.38 -7.70
N GLU A 49 -21.85 -7.54 -7.89
CA GLU A 49 -21.31 -8.59 -8.76
C GLU A 49 -21.08 -8.10 -10.20
N SER A 50 -21.93 -7.18 -10.68
CA SER A 50 -21.77 -6.56 -11.99
C SER A 50 -20.52 -5.70 -12.09
N GLU A 51 -20.05 -5.07 -11.02
CA GLU A 51 -18.79 -4.30 -11.05
C GLU A 51 -17.60 -5.22 -11.30
N GLN A 52 -17.51 -6.37 -10.60
CA GLN A 52 -16.45 -7.35 -10.86
C GLN A 52 -16.54 -7.94 -12.28
N ARG A 53 -17.75 -8.31 -12.71
CA ARG A 53 -17.97 -8.92 -14.04
C ARG A 53 -17.64 -7.97 -15.19
N LEU A 54 -17.83 -6.66 -15.00
CA LEU A 54 -17.71 -5.66 -16.05
C LEU A 54 -16.51 -4.72 -15.88
N ASN A 55 -15.66 -4.93 -14.87
CA ASN A 55 -14.45 -4.12 -14.66
C ASN A 55 -13.53 -4.23 -15.90
N GLY A 56 -13.23 -3.10 -16.53
CA GLY A 56 -12.50 -3.03 -17.79
C GLY A 56 -13.32 -3.30 -19.07
N PHE A 57 -14.62 -3.60 -18.92
CA PHE A 57 -15.57 -3.83 -20.03
C PHE A 57 -16.76 -2.84 -19.97
N GLY A 58 -16.50 -1.61 -19.53
CA GLY A 58 -17.49 -0.54 -19.39
C GLY A 58 -17.77 -0.11 -17.93
N VAL A 59 -17.21 -0.81 -16.95
CA VAL A 59 -17.11 -0.35 -15.56
C VAL A 59 -15.64 -0.07 -15.24
N SER A 60 -15.38 1.06 -14.59
CA SER A 60 -14.04 1.51 -14.23
C SER A 60 -14.08 2.33 -12.94
N ALA A 61 -12.90 2.63 -12.40
CA ALA A 61 -12.73 3.44 -11.19
C ALA A 61 -12.00 4.77 -11.41
N CYS A 62 -11.63 5.13 -12.65
CA CYS A 62 -10.87 6.34 -12.95
C CYS A 62 -11.33 7.03 -14.24
N ALA A 63 -12.30 7.93 -14.14
CA ALA A 63 -12.87 8.63 -15.30
C ALA A 63 -11.84 9.36 -16.19
N VAL A 64 -10.75 9.89 -15.63
CA VAL A 64 -9.69 10.54 -16.40
C VAL A 64 -8.80 9.53 -17.14
N CYS A 65 -8.66 8.32 -16.60
CA CYS A 65 -7.86 7.25 -17.19
C CYS A 65 -8.58 6.55 -18.34
N ASP A 66 -9.91 6.60 -18.36
CA ASP A 66 -10.76 5.90 -19.34
C ASP A 66 -10.98 6.69 -20.64
N GLY A 67 -10.39 7.88 -20.74
CA GLY A 67 -10.45 8.76 -21.92
C GLY A 67 -9.40 8.45 -22.99
#